data_AF-A0A1M7RBS4-F1
#
_entry.id   AF-A0A1M7RBS4-F1
#
_cell.length_a   1.000
_cell.length_b   1.000
_cell.length_c   1.000
_cell.angle_alpha   90.00
_cell.angle_beta   90.00
_cell.angle_gamma   90.00
#
_symmetry.space_group_name_H-M   'P 1'
#
loop_
_entity.id
_entity.type
_entity.pdbx_description
1 polymer ?
#
loop_
_entity_poly.entity_id
_entity_poly.type
_entity_poly.pdbx_seq_one_letter_code
_entity_poly.pdbx_strand_id
1 'polypeptide(L)' 'MNAATLAVPDATLYYEVRGEGPLVVLVGAPMDAESFTAVADLLADRYTVLTTEAFAARLRDVLRA' A
#
# COMPACT_ATOMS: atom_id res chain seq x y z
N MET A 1 6.06 8.90 -7.10
CA MET A 1 5.62 7.81 -6.19
C MET A 1 6.19 8.09 -4.80
N ASN A 2 5.33 8.12 -3.78
CA ASN A 2 5.73 8.30 -2.38
C ASN A 2 5.44 7.00 -1.61
N ALA A 3 6.45 6.42 -0.96
CA ALA A 3 6.30 5.21 -0.16
C ALA A 3 6.33 5.54 1.33
N ALA A 4 5.48 4.87 2.12
CA ALA A 4 5.40 5.05 3.56
C ALA A 4 4.92 3.78 4.26
N THR A 5 4.98 3.80 5.58
CA THR A 5 4.50 2.71 6.44
C THR A 5 3.48 3.20 7.45
N LEU A 6 2.45 2.41 7.71
CA LEU A 6 1.41 2.68 8.70
C LEU A 6 1.48 1.65 9.83
N ALA A 7 1.61 2.12 11.06
CA ALA A 7 1.45 1.27 12.24
C ALA A 7 -0.04 0.91 12.40
N VAL A 8 -0.33 -0.39 12.50
CA VAL A 8 -1.66 -0.95 12.80
C VAL A 8 -1.54 -1.84 14.04
N PRO A 9 -2.65 -2.25 14.68
CA PRO A 9 -2.57 -3.25 15.74
C PRO A 9 -1.77 -4.47 15.26
N ASP A 10 -0.73 -4.83 16.02
CA ASP A 10 0.14 -6.01 15.83
C ASP A 10 1.00 -6.03 14.55
N ALA A 11 1.03 -4.96 13.75
CA ALA A 11 1.81 -4.94 12.53
C ALA A 11 2.18 -3.55 12.02
N THR A 12 3.07 -3.53 11.02
CA THR A 12 3.36 -2.36 10.20
C THR A 12 3.02 -2.67 8.74
N LEU A 13 2.18 -1.85 8.11
CA LEU A 13 1.77 -1.97 6.72
C LEU A 13 2.63 -1.08 5.81
N TYR A 14 3.19 -1.62 4.73
CA TYR A 14 3.82 -0.83 3.67
C TYR A 14 2.80 -0.40 2.63
N TYR A 15 2.87 0.83 2.16
CA TYR A 15 2.04 1.32 1.06
C TYR A 15 2.76 2.37 0.22
N GLU A 16 2.33 2.50 -1.03
CA GLU A 16 2.79 3.53 -1.96
C GLU A 16 1.62 4.37 -2.42
N VAL A 17 1.86 5.66 -2.61
CA VAL A 17 0.86 6.64 -3.07
C VAL A 17 1.37 7.35 -4.32
N ARG A 18 0.46 7.54 -5.28
CA ARG A 18 0.67 8.25 -6.54
C ARG A 18 -0.54 9.13 -6.86
N GLY A 19 -0.34 10.22 -7.59
CA GLY A 19 -1.42 11.07 -8.12
C GLY A 19 -2.09 11.97 -7.07
N GLU A 20 -3.10 12.70 -7.54
CA GLU A 20 -3.92 13.62 -6.75
C GLU A 20 -5.39 13.49 -7.18
N GLY A 21 -6.32 13.65 -6.24
CA GLY A 21 -7.77 13.50 -6.49
C GLY A 21 -8.43 12.44 -5.60
N PRO A 22 -9.62 11.93 -5.96
CA PRO A 22 -10.34 10.93 -5.17
C PRO A 22 -9.50 9.67 -4.93
N LEU A 23 -9.67 9.04 -3.76
CA LEU A 23 -8.87 7.89 -3.34
C LEU A 23 -9.33 6.60 -4.04
N VAL A 24 -8.38 5.86 -4.60
CA VAL A 24 -8.53 4.48 -5.07
C VAL A 24 -7.50 3.61 -4.39
N VAL A 25 -7.92 2.46 -3.84
CA VAL A 25 -7.05 1.52 -3.13
C VAL A 25 -6.96 0.22 -3.93
N LEU A 26 -5.74 -0.17 -4.28
CA LEU A 26 -5.43 -1.44 -4.96
C LEU A 26 -4.76 -2.38 -3.97
N VAL A 27 -5.40 -3.52 -3.74
CA VAL A 27 -4.95 -4.55 -2.80
C VAL A 27 -5.01 -5.90 -3.50
N GLY A 28 -3.91 -6.65 -3.43
CA GLY A 28 -3.78 -7.97 -4.04
C GLY A 28 -3.13 -8.98 -3.10
N ALA A 29 -3.42 -10.26 -3.35
CA ALA A 29 -2.86 -11.43 -2.67
C ALA A 29 -2.79 -12.59 -3.67
N PRO A 30 -1.65 -13.30 -3.82
CA PRO A 30 -0.35 -13.11 -3.15
C PRO A 30 0.52 -12.01 -3.79
N MET A 31 -0.11 -11.09 -4.52
CA MET A 31 0.51 -10.03 -5.30
C MET A 31 0.97 -8.85 -4.43
N ASP A 32 2.04 -8.18 -4.82
CA ASP A 32 2.60 -7.01 -4.12
C ASP A 32 2.19 -5.67 -4.75
N ALA A 33 2.63 -4.57 -4.13
CA ALA A 33 2.38 -3.22 -4.64
C ALA A 33 3.00 -2.96 -6.02
N GLU A 34 4.17 -3.54 -6.30
CA GLU A 34 4.90 -3.39 -7.56
C GLU A 34 4.09 -3.91 -8.75
N SER A 35 3.37 -5.01 -8.54
CA SER A 35 2.54 -5.63 -9.57
C SER A 35 1.40 -4.72 -10.08
N PHE A 36 1.01 -3.70 -9.30
CA PHE A 36 0.01 -2.71 -9.71
C PHE A 36 0.58 -1.48 -10.41
N THR A 37 1.90 -1.35 -10.57
CA THR A 37 2.55 -0.11 -11.07
C THR A 37 1.91 0.41 -12.35
N ALA A 38 1.75 -0.44 -13.37
CA ALA A 38 1.22 -0.01 -14.67
C ALA A 38 -0.21 0.55 -14.58
N VAL A 39 -1.09 -0.07 -13.79
CA VAL A 39 -2.47 0.41 -13.63
C VAL A 39 -2.52 1.62 -12.68
N ALA A 40 -1.65 1.66 -11.67
CA ALA A 40 -1.57 2.78 -10.74
C ALA A 40 -1.09 4.06 -11.45
N ASP A 41 -0.15 3.95 -12.39
CA ASP A 41 0.31 5.08 -13.19
C ASP A 41 -0.79 5.63 -14.09
N LEU A 42 -1.61 4.77 -14.71
CA LEU A 42 -2.74 5.21 -15.54
C LEU A 42 -3.85 5.91 -14.73
N LEU A 43 -4.06 5.51 -13.48
CA LEU A 43 -5.08 6.08 -12.62
C LEU A 43 -4.59 7.36 -11.91
N ALA A 44 -3.28 7.52 -11.71
CA ALA A 44 -2.69 8.64 -10.99
C ALA A 44 -2.95 10.01 -11.63
N ASP A 45 -3.30 10.06 -12.93
CA ASP A 45 -3.68 11.28 -13.63
C ASP A 45 -4.93 11.96 -13.06
N ARG A 46 -5.81 11.21 -12.38
CA ARG A 46 -7.10 11.69 -11.87
C ARG A 46 -7.43 11.29 -10.44
N TYR A 47 -6.69 10.33 -9.89
CA TYR A 47 -6.94 9.73 -8.60
C TYR A 47 -5.69 9.77 -7.73
N THR A 48 -5.90 9.83 -6.42
CA THR A 48 -4.87 9.43 -5.46
C THR A 48 -4.91 7.90 -5.37
N VAL A 49 -3.89 7.22 -5.89
CA VAL A 49 -3.84 5.75 -5.94
C VAL A 49 -2.93 5.24 -4.82
N LEU A 50 -3.49 4.40 -3.95
CA LEU A 50 -2.75 3.69 -2.91
C LEU A 50 -2.59 2.22 -3.30
N THR A 51 -1.34 1.73 -3.35
CA THR A 51 -1.02 0.30 -3.52
C THR A 51 -0.43 -0.25 -2.23
N THR A 52 -0.86 -1.45 -1.84
CA THR A 52 -0.32 -2.17 -0.69
C THR A 52 -0.39 -3.68 -0.93
N GLU A 53 0.53 -4.42 -0.36
CA GLU A 53 0.54 -5.88 -0.40
C GLU A 53 -0.30 -6.42 0.78
N ALA A 54 -1.24 -7.34 0.53
CA ALA A 54 -2.19 -7.77 1.57
C ALA A 54 -1.54 -8.50 2.77
N PHE A 55 -0.31 -8.99 2.60
CA PHE A 55 0.46 -9.70 3.64
C PHE A 55 1.69 -8.92 4.14
N ALA A 56 1.85 -7.64 3.77
CA ALA A 56 2.99 -6.77 4.12
C ALA A 56 3.22 -6.64 5.61
N ALA A 57 2.14 -6.86 6.37
CA ALA A 57 2.05 -6.65 7.79
C ALA A 57 3.23 -7.36 8.47
N ARG A 58 4.29 -6.60 8.72
CA ARG A 58 5.45 -7.13 9.42
C ARG A 58 5.07 -7.17 10.88
N LEU A 59 4.88 -8.38 11.42
CA LEU A 59 4.73 -8.61 12.86
C LEU A 59 6.01 -8.15 13.55
N ARG A 60 6.00 -6.91 14.03
CA ARG A 60 6.86 -6.44 15.11
C ARG A 60 5.90 -5.98 16.18
N ASP A 61 5.78 -6.79 17.24
CA ASP A 61 5.52 -6.40 18.65
C ASP A 61 4.78 -7.47 19.48
N VAL A 62 4.25 -8.55 18.88
CA VAL A 62 3.62 -9.66 19.64
C VAL A 62 4.64 -10.49 20.47
N LEU A 63 5.94 -10.40 20.18
CA LEU A 63 7.00 -11.14 20.90
C LEU A 63 7.75 -10.29 21.95
N ARG A 64 7.24 -9.10 22.31
CA ARG A 64 7.86 -8.22 23.32
C ARG A 64 6.95 -7.82 24.48
N ALA A 65 5.83 -8.51 24.68
CA ALA A 65 4.97 -8.38 25.86
C ALA A 65 5.08 -9.63 26.74
#